data_AF-A0A9D6FU50-F1
#
_entry.id   AF-A0A9D6FU50-F1
#
_cell.length_a   1.000
_cell.length_b   1.000
_cell.length_c   1.000
_cell.angle_alpha   90.00
_cell.angle_beta   90.00
_cell.angle_gamma   90.00
#
_symmetry.space_group_name_H-M   'P 1'
#
loop_
_entity.id
_entity.type
_entity.pdbx_description
1 polymer ?
#
loop_
_entity_poly.entity_id
_entity_poly.type
_entity_poly.pdbx_seq_one_letter_code
_entity_poly.pdbx_strand_id
1 'polypeptide(L)'
;MANYRRLLARAEEWYRGVQAAHPAEVPCARGCRDCCLGLFDISLADADLLREGLAEAPEPVRRGIRSRAADVMARLRARFPDLGATLEGRGEEEIDAICDALGPVECPALGPDGDCLLYGVRPLTCRLAGVPVVDRSGEVIHAEGCARCTLRPEAAPRLDYRALRDEEERLLRRRYGDRAWATLLIPQALET
;
A
#
# COMPACT_ATOMS: atom_id res chain seq x y z
N MET A 1 3.49 11.21 13.81
CA MET A 1 3.69 9.89 13.19
C MET A 1 3.49 8.71 14.14
N ALA A 2 3.80 8.80 15.45
CA ALA A 2 3.60 7.68 16.39
C ALA A 2 2.18 7.08 16.42
N ASN A 3 1.12 7.91 16.41
CA ASN A 3 -0.27 7.43 16.33
C ASN A 3 -0.53 6.65 15.03
N TYR A 4 -0.05 7.17 13.90
CA TYR A 4 -0.24 6.52 12.60
C TYR A 4 0.49 5.17 12.54
N ARG A 5 1.72 5.09 13.07
CA ARG A 5 2.45 3.82 13.21
C ARG A 5 1.69 2.81 14.08
N ARG A 6 0.97 3.24 15.13
CA ARG A 6 0.09 2.35 15.92
C ARG A 6 -1.12 1.86 15.12
N LEU A 7 -1.72 2.72 14.31
CA LEU A 7 -2.79 2.33 13.39
C LEU A 7 -2.31 1.25 12.42
N LEU A 8 -1.14 1.45 11.80
CA LEU A 8 -0.52 0.47 10.92
C LEU A 8 -0.23 -0.86 11.63
N ALA A 9 0.29 -0.81 12.86
CA ALA A 9 0.56 -2.01 13.66
C ALA A 9 -0.71 -2.83 13.93
N ARG A 10 -1.86 -2.18 14.16
CA ARG A 10 -3.15 -2.89 14.34
C ARG A 10 -3.61 -3.58 13.06
N ALA A 11 -3.44 -2.94 11.90
CA ALA A 11 -3.73 -3.57 10.62
C ALA A 11 -2.83 -4.79 10.38
N GLU A 12 -1.55 -4.69 10.72
CA GLU A 12 -0.59 -5.80 10.62
C GLU A 12 -0.90 -6.95 11.58
N GLU A 13 -1.31 -6.64 12.82
CA GLU A 13 -1.74 -7.64 13.80
C GLU A 13 -2.97 -8.41 13.31
N TRP A 14 -3.96 -7.70 12.77
CA TRP A 14 -5.12 -8.33 12.14
C TRP A 14 -4.69 -9.28 11.00
N TYR A 15 -3.84 -8.81 10.08
CA TYR A 15 -3.37 -9.64 8.96
C TYR A 15 -2.65 -10.91 9.44
N ARG A 16 -1.77 -10.79 10.45
CA ARG A 16 -1.10 -11.95 11.06
C ARG A 16 -2.11 -12.92 11.69
N GLY A 17 -3.18 -12.40 12.29
CA GLY A 17 -4.30 -13.20 12.76
C GLY A 17 -5.00 -13.99 11.64
N VAL A 18 -5.25 -13.34 10.49
CA VAL A 18 -5.80 -14.01 9.29
C VAL A 18 -4.88 -15.14 8.82
N GLN A 19 -3.59 -14.85 8.67
CA GLN A 19 -2.59 -15.83 8.24
C GLN A 19 -2.49 -17.03 9.21
N ALA A 20 -2.51 -16.78 10.52
CA ALA A 20 -2.44 -17.81 11.53
C ALA A 20 -3.70 -18.70 11.58
N ALA A 21 -4.87 -18.12 11.33
CA ALA A 21 -6.14 -18.84 11.29
C ALA A 21 -6.33 -19.65 9.99
N HIS A 22 -5.71 -19.22 8.87
CA HIS A 22 -5.90 -19.79 7.54
C HIS A 22 -4.57 -20.03 6.79
N PRO A 23 -3.63 -20.82 7.33
CA PRO A 23 -2.30 -20.99 6.75
C PRO A 23 -2.31 -21.74 5.41
N ALA A 24 -3.35 -22.55 5.13
CA ALA A 24 -3.48 -23.28 3.87
C ALA A 24 -3.97 -22.37 2.73
N GLU A 25 -4.88 -21.45 3.05
CA GLU A 25 -5.50 -20.52 2.10
C GLU A 25 -4.73 -19.23 1.93
N VAL A 26 -3.88 -18.86 2.89
CA VAL A 26 -3.04 -17.67 2.88
C VAL A 26 -1.57 -18.09 2.88
N PRO A 27 -1.00 -18.48 1.72
CA PRO A 27 0.38 -18.98 1.63
C PRO A 27 1.42 -17.86 1.66
N CYS A 28 1.05 -16.68 2.17
CA CYS A 28 1.95 -15.55 2.29
C CYS A 28 3.16 -15.97 3.14
N ALA A 29 4.35 -15.67 2.66
CA ALA A 29 5.61 -15.93 3.34
C ALA A 29 6.63 -14.90 2.87
N ARG A 30 7.78 -14.85 3.56
CA ARG A 30 8.92 -14.07 3.08
C ARG A 30 9.26 -14.48 1.63
N GLY A 31 9.55 -13.51 0.76
CA GLY A 31 9.73 -13.72 -0.69
C GLY A 31 8.45 -13.85 -1.52
N CYS A 32 7.26 -13.85 -0.93
CA CYS A 32 6.00 -13.75 -1.68
C CYS A 32 5.83 -12.31 -2.20
N ARG A 33 5.64 -12.15 -3.52
CA ARG A 33 5.59 -10.84 -4.19
C ARG A 33 4.30 -10.56 -4.95
N ASP A 34 3.32 -11.46 -4.91
CA ASP A 34 2.13 -11.39 -5.75
C ASP A 34 1.22 -10.19 -5.37
N CYS A 35 1.29 -9.68 -4.13
CA CYS A 35 0.64 -8.43 -3.73
C CYS A 35 1.47 -7.17 -4.02
N CYS A 36 2.72 -7.32 -4.51
CA CYS A 36 3.62 -6.21 -4.87
C CYS A 36 3.60 -5.91 -6.37
N LEU A 37 2.62 -6.43 -7.11
CA LEU A 37 2.42 -6.21 -8.54
C LEU A 37 1.21 -5.31 -8.74
N GLY A 38 1.44 -4.11 -9.30
CA GLY A 38 0.42 -3.09 -9.51
C GLY A 38 0.79 -1.75 -8.88
N LEU A 39 0.00 -0.73 -9.23
CA LEU A 39 0.09 0.59 -8.64
C LEU A 39 -1.09 0.77 -7.68
N PHE A 40 -0.81 1.43 -6.56
CA PHE A 40 -1.80 1.77 -5.56
C PHE A 40 -1.49 3.17 -5.08
N ASP A 41 -2.54 3.97 -4.89
CA ASP A 41 -2.40 5.23 -4.20
C ASP A 41 -2.31 5.01 -2.69
N ILE A 42 -1.59 5.91 -2.05
CA ILE A 42 -1.28 5.88 -0.62
C ILE A 42 -1.47 7.27 -0.04
N SER A 43 -1.73 7.34 1.26
CA SER A 43 -1.87 8.62 1.96
C SER A 43 -0.54 9.38 2.02
N LEU A 44 -0.59 10.68 2.29
CA LEU A 44 0.61 11.46 2.62
C LEU A 44 1.38 10.89 3.84
N ALA A 45 0.70 10.27 4.81
CA ALA A 45 1.36 9.66 5.96
C ALA A 45 2.14 8.40 5.59
N ASP A 46 1.58 7.57 4.71
CA ASP A 46 2.29 6.42 4.17
C ASP A 46 3.52 6.87 3.34
N ALA A 47 3.36 7.91 2.53
CA ALA A 47 4.47 8.45 1.75
C ALA A 47 5.59 9.06 2.63
N ASP A 48 5.24 9.77 3.70
CA ASP A 48 6.21 10.28 4.67
C ASP A 48 7.01 9.13 5.31
N LEU A 49 6.35 8.03 5.68
CA LEU A 49 7.00 6.85 6.26
C LEU A 49 7.88 6.11 5.24
N LEU A 50 7.44 5.99 3.99
CA LEU A 50 8.25 5.41 2.92
C LEU A 50 9.52 6.23 2.66
N ARG A 51 9.41 7.56 2.64
CA ARG A 51 10.55 8.47 2.50
C ARG A 51 11.50 8.38 3.68
N GLU A 52 10.98 8.29 4.90
CA GLU A 52 11.77 8.07 6.12
C GLU A 52 12.57 6.76 6.03
N GLY A 53 11.90 5.64 5.72
CA GLY A 53 12.59 4.35 5.59
C GLY A 53 13.55 4.30 4.40
N LEU A 54 13.24 4.98 3.30
CA LEU A 54 14.18 5.13 2.19
C LEU A 54 15.42 5.90 2.62
N ALA A 55 15.28 7.02 3.36
CA ALA A 55 16.42 7.81 3.82
C ALA A 55 17.35 7.01 4.76
N GLU A 56 16.78 6.15 5.61
CA GLU A 56 17.51 5.29 6.54
C GLU A 56 18.15 4.05 5.88
N ALA A 57 17.70 3.68 4.67
CA ALA A 57 18.22 2.50 3.99
C ALA A 57 19.69 2.66 3.54
N PRO A 58 20.44 1.54 3.38
CA PRO A 58 21.80 1.57 2.84
C PRO A 58 21.84 2.23 1.46
N GLU A 59 22.88 3.01 1.18
CA GLU A 59 23.01 3.77 -0.07
C GLU A 59 22.78 2.94 -1.36
N PRO A 60 23.31 1.70 -1.51
CA PRO A 60 23.00 0.86 -2.67
C PRO A 60 21.50 0.52 -2.80
N VAL A 61 20.82 0.27 -1.67
CA VAL A 61 19.38 0.00 -1.62
C VAL A 61 18.60 1.24 -2.03
N ARG A 62 18.95 2.41 -1.49
CA ARG A 62 18.30 3.69 -1.85
C ARG A 62 18.40 3.99 -3.33
N ARG A 63 19.60 3.86 -3.88
CA ARG A 63 19.86 4.12 -5.30
C ARG A 63 19.05 3.18 -6.19
N GLY A 64 18.99 1.90 -5.83
CA GLY A 64 18.19 0.90 -6.54
C GLY A 64 16.69 1.19 -6.51
N ILE A 65 16.15 1.54 -5.34
CA ILE A 65 14.73 1.90 -5.18
C ILE A 65 14.40 3.14 -6.00
N ARG A 66 15.21 4.21 -5.90
CA ARG A 66 15.01 5.46 -6.66
C ARG A 66 15.06 5.24 -8.17
N SER A 67 16.02 4.44 -8.64
CA SER A 67 16.12 4.09 -10.07
C SER A 67 14.85 3.41 -10.56
N ARG A 68 14.39 2.36 -9.86
CA ARG A 68 13.15 1.66 -10.23
C ARG A 68 11.91 2.57 -10.14
N ALA A 69 11.85 3.43 -9.14
CA ALA A 69 10.76 4.40 -8.99
C ALA A 69 10.74 5.38 -10.17
N ALA A 70 11.91 5.92 -10.55
CA ALA A 70 12.05 6.81 -11.69
C ALA A 70 11.64 6.13 -13.01
N ASP A 71 12.00 4.86 -13.21
CA ASP A 71 11.59 4.09 -14.41
C ASP A 71 10.07 3.92 -14.50
N VAL A 72 9.42 3.58 -13.38
CA VAL A 72 7.95 3.49 -13.31
C VAL A 72 7.30 4.85 -13.57
N MET A 73 7.84 5.92 -12.96
CA MET A 73 7.33 7.27 -13.14
C MET A 73 7.53 7.82 -14.54
N ALA A 74 8.63 7.48 -15.22
CA ALA A 74 8.83 7.82 -16.63
C ALA A 74 7.76 7.19 -17.53
N ARG A 75 7.42 5.92 -17.30
CA ARG A 75 6.34 5.22 -18.02
C ARG A 75 4.97 5.83 -17.72
N LEU A 76 4.70 6.18 -16.47
CA LEU A 76 3.45 6.86 -16.08
C LEU A 76 3.32 8.23 -16.72
N ARG A 77 4.34 9.07 -16.64
CA ARG A 77 4.35 10.41 -17.25
C ARG A 77 4.23 10.39 -18.77
N ALA A 78 4.72 9.33 -19.43
CA ALA A 78 4.50 9.15 -20.86
C ALA A 78 3.02 8.93 -21.22
N ARG A 79 2.23 8.36 -20.31
CA ARG A 79 0.78 8.12 -20.48
C ARG A 79 -0.10 9.22 -19.89
N PHE A 80 0.38 9.88 -18.83
CA PHE A 80 -0.27 10.99 -18.14
C PHE A 80 0.71 12.16 -18.00
N PRO A 81 0.90 12.98 -19.05
CA PRO A 81 1.87 14.07 -19.04
C PRO A 81 1.64 15.11 -17.94
N ASP A 82 0.38 15.30 -17.53
CA ASP A 82 -0.02 16.24 -16.48
C ASP A 82 0.00 15.62 -15.06
N LEU A 83 0.64 14.45 -14.89
CA LEU A 83 0.78 13.80 -13.59
C LEU A 83 1.68 14.64 -12.67
N GLY A 84 1.07 15.25 -11.65
CA GLY A 84 1.76 16.08 -10.66
C GLY A 84 2.58 15.28 -9.64
N ALA A 85 3.03 15.96 -8.59
CA ALA A 85 3.73 15.34 -7.46
C ALA A 85 2.82 14.50 -6.54
N THR A 86 1.51 14.70 -6.66
CA THR A 86 0.44 13.97 -5.98
C THR A 86 -0.73 13.80 -6.95
N LEU A 87 -1.76 13.06 -6.54
CA LEU A 87 -3.01 12.87 -7.27
C LEU A 87 -4.09 13.88 -6.84
N GLU A 88 -3.71 14.96 -6.13
CA GLU A 88 -4.62 16.04 -5.72
C GLU A 88 -5.41 16.60 -6.92
N GLY A 89 -6.72 16.77 -6.75
CA GLY A 89 -7.62 17.28 -7.79
C GLY A 89 -8.10 16.23 -8.81
N ARG A 90 -7.68 14.97 -8.68
CA ARG A 90 -8.16 13.86 -9.53
C ARG A 90 -9.34 13.15 -8.86
N GLY A 91 -10.32 12.75 -9.67
CA GLY A 91 -11.45 11.93 -9.21
C GLY A 91 -11.05 10.45 -9.04
N GLU A 92 -11.88 9.69 -8.33
CA GLU A 92 -11.65 8.25 -8.08
C GLU A 92 -11.43 7.45 -9.38
N GLU A 93 -12.32 7.63 -10.37
CA GLU A 93 -12.21 6.96 -11.69
C GLU A 93 -10.88 7.29 -12.42
N GLU A 94 -10.36 8.50 -12.25
CA GLU A 94 -9.10 8.91 -12.85
C GLU A 94 -7.90 8.31 -12.12
N ILE A 95 -7.97 8.21 -10.79
CA ILE A 95 -6.96 7.55 -9.96
C ILE A 95 -6.91 6.05 -10.31
N ASP A 96 -8.06 5.39 -10.43
CA ASP A 96 -8.15 3.99 -10.83
C ASP A 96 -7.52 3.77 -12.22
N ALA A 97 -7.87 4.63 -13.19
CA ALA A 97 -7.29 4.57 -14.53
C ALA A 97 -5.75 4.75 -14.53
N ILE A 98 -5.21 5.56 -13.62
CA ILE A 98 -3.76 5.72 -13.43
C ILE A 98 -3.15 4.46 -12.81
N CYS A 99 -3.79 3.89 -11.80
CA CYS A 99 -3.32 2.67 -11.12
C CYS A 99 -3.26 1.47 -12.08
N ASP A 100 -4.25 1.34 -12.97
CA ASP A 100 -4.32 0.24 -13.93
C ASP A 100 -3.43 0.42 -15.17
N ALA A 101 -2.94 1.63 -15.40
CA ALA A 101 -2.31 2.04 -16.66
C ALA A 101 -1.08 1.22 -17.07
N LEU A 102 -0.35 0.65 -16.12
CA LEU A 102 0.87 -0.11 -16.35
C LEU A 102 0.71 -1.64 -16.13
N GLY A 103 -0.48 -2.10 -15.76
CA GLY A 103 -0.72 -3.51 -15.41
C GLY A 103 0.14 -3.98 -14.23
N PRO A 104 0.66 -5.23 -14.23
CA PRO A 104 1.38 -5.82 -13.11
C PRO A 104 2.83 -5.32 -13.02
N VAL A 105 3.02 -4.02 -12.80
CA VAL A 105 4.34 -3.43 -12.58
C VAL A 105 4.84 -3.74 -11.16
N GLU A 106 6.10 -4.12 -11.03
CA GLU A 106 6.69 -4.39 -9.71
C GLU A 106 6.82 -3.09 -8.88
N CYS A 107 6.48 -3.18 -7.60
CA CYS A 107 6.74 -2.11 -6.65
C CYS A 107 8.23 -1.74 -6.62
N PRO A 108 8.61 -0.44 -6.66
CA PRO A 108 10.02 -0.03 -6.62
C PRO A 108 10.80 -0.50 -5.38
N ALA A 109 10.10 -0.74 -4.27
CA ALA A 109 10.69 -1.27 -3.04
C ALA A 109 10.91 -2.78 -3.05
N LEU A 110 10.47 -3.50 -4.09
CA LEU A 110 10.67 -4.94 -4.22
C LEU A 110 12.15 -5.24 -4.55
N GLY A 111 12.77 -6.09 -3.75
CA GLY A 111 14.13 -6.58 -3.93
C GLY A 111 14.19 -7.77 -4.89
N PRO A 112 15.40 -8.14 -5.35
CA PRO A 112 15.59 -9.23 -6.31
C PRO A 112 15.11 -10.59 -5.79
N ASP A 113 15.16 -10.80 -4.47
CA ASP A 113 14.72 -12.04 -3.82
C ASP A 113 13.21 -12.07 -3.56
N GLY A 114 12.45 -11.07 -4.03
CA GLY A 114 11.02 -10.93 -3.78
C GLY A 114 10.67 -10.34 -2.42
N ASP A 115 11.66 -9.90 -1.64
CA ASP A 115 11.46 -9.22 -0.35
C ASP A 115 11.26 -7.71 -0.52
N CYS A 116 10.36 -7.12 0.27
CA CYS A 116 10.25 -5.67 0.33
C CYS A 116 11.44 -5.07 1.11
N LEU A 117 12.22 -4.23 0.44
CA LEU A 117 13.39 -3.54 1.01
C LEU A 117 13.01 -2.47 2.05
N LEU A 118 11.73 -2.10 2.12
CA LEU A 118 11.17 -1.12 3.08
C LEU A 118 10.07 -1.76 3.96
N TYR A 119 10.15 -3.07 4.23
CA TYR A 119 9.07 -3.86 4.85
C TYR A 119 8.51 -3.27 6.16
N GLY A 120 9.37 -2.68 7.00
CA GLY A 120 8.98 -2.10 8.29
C GLY A 120 8.11 -0.84 8.18
N VAL A 121 8.19 -0.12 7.06
CA VAL A 121 7.47 1.14 6.80
C VAL A 121 6.50 1.01 5.63
N ARG A 122 6.00 -0.21 5.37
CA ARG A 122 4.99 -0.44 4.32
C ARG A 122 3.81 0.54 4.48
N PRO A 123 3.06 0.83 3.42
CA PRO A 123 1.79 1.56 3.53
C PRO A 123 0.68 0.79 4.28
N LEU A 124 -0.43 1.46 4.60
CA LEU A 124 -1.63 0.79 5.11
C LEU A 124 -2.20 -0.20 4.09
N THR A 125 -2.29 0.19 2.82
CA THR A 125 -2.79 -0.70 1.75
C THR A 125 -2.02 -2.02 1.69
N CYS A 126 -0.69 -1.98 1.80
CA CYS A 126 0.16 -3.18 1.81
C CYS A 126 -0.04 -4.09 3.03
N ARG A 127 -0.64 -3.59 4.13
CA ARG A 127 -0.96 -4.40 5.33
C ARG A 127 -2.34 -5.04 5.27
N LEU A 128 -3.20 -4.55 4.40
CA LEU A 128 -4.56 -5.08 4.20
C LEU A 128 -4.64 -5.93 2.93
N ALA A 129 -3.73 -5.73 1.97
CA ALA A 129 -3.68 -6.45 0.71
C ALA A 129 -3.31 -7.92 0.87
N GLY A 130 -3.73 -8.72 -0.12
CA GLY A 130 -3.35 -10.12 -0.25
C GLY A 130 -4.29 -11.11 0.43
N VAL A 131 -5.31 -10.63 1.14
CA VAL A 131 -6.40 -11.42 1.71
C VAL A 131 -7.72 -10.65 1.53
N PRO A 132 -8.89 -11.33 1.51
CA PRO A 132 -10.16 -10.63 1.57
C PRO A 132 -10.30 -9.83 2.87
N VAL A 133 -10.88 -8.64 2.79
CA VAL A 133 -11.17 -7.75 3.93
C VAL A 133 -12.68 -7.67 4.10
N VAL A 134 -13.16 -8.06 5.28
CA VAL A 134 -14.58 -7.97 5.64
C VAL A 134 -14.71 -7.23 6.95
N ASP A 135 -15.59 -6.23 6.95
CA ASP A 135 -15.87 -5.41 8.12
C ASP A 135 -16.64 -6.21 9.19
N ARG A 136 -16.64 -5.74 10.44
CA ARG A 136 -17.44 -6.32 11.54
C ARG A 136 -18.94 -6.34 11.26
N SER A 137 -19.44 -5.42 10.45
CA SER A 137 -20.82 -5.42 9.95
C SER A 137 -21.14 -6.58 9.00
N GLY A 138 -20.12 -7.26 8.48
CA GLY A 138 -20.25 -8.28 7.44
C GLY A 138 -20.13 -7.72 6.02
N GLU A 139 -19.99 -6.40 5.86
CA GLU A 139 -19.71 -5.76 4.58
C GLU A 139 -18.37 -6.24 4.02
N VAL A 140 -18.39 -6.77 2.79
CA VAL A 140 -17.17 -7.18 2.08
C VAL A 140 -16.54 -5.93 1.46
N ILE A 141 -15.39 -5.53 1.99
CA ILE A 141 -14.65 -4.34 1.55
C ILE A 141 -13.76 -4.70 0.36
N HIS A 142 -13.00 -5.79 0.49
CA HIS A 142 -12.19 -6.35 -0.58
C HIS A 142 -12.51 -7.84 -0.67
N ALA A 143 -13.13 -8.24 -1.77
CA ALA A 143 -13.58 -9.62 -1.96
C ALA A 143 -12.44 -10.58 -2.31
N GLU A 144 -11.40 -10.08 -2.98
CA GLU A 144 -10.32 -10.88 -3.53
C GLU A 144 -9.01 -10.67 -2.77
N GLY A 145 -8.28 -11.76 -2.55
CA GLY A 145 -6.88 -11.73 -2.12
C GLY A 145 -5.92 -11.66 -3.31
N CYS A 146 -4.63 -11.90 -3.06
CA CYS A 146 -3.68 -12.03 -4.18
C CYS A 146 -3.93 -13.35 -4.94
N ALA A 147 -3.28 -13.53 -6.09
CA ALA A 147 -3.44 -14.71 -6.96
C ALA A 147 -3.20 -16.08 -6.27
N ARG A 148 -2.49 -16.11 -5.14
CA ARG A 148 -2.24 -17.34 -4.35
C ARG A 148 -3.17 -17.50 -3.15
N CYS A 149 -3.93 -16.47 -2.81
CA CYS A 149 -4.85 -16.51 -1.69
C CYS A 149 -6.15 -17.18 -2.13
N THR A 150 -6.49 -18.31 -1.53
CA THR A 150 -7.77 -19.01 -1.78
C THR A 150 -8.79 -18.78 -0.67
N LEU A 151 -8.48 -17.90 0.29
CA LEU A 151 -9.37 -17.57 1.40
C LEU A 151 -10.60 -16.82 0.85
N ARG A 152 -11.79 -17.28 1.22
CA ARG A 152 -13.04 -16.63 0.82
C ARG A 152 -13.52 -15.63 1.87
N PRO A 153 -14.22 -14.54 1.49
CA PRO A 153 -14.71 -13.51 2.41
C PRO A 153 -15.55 -14.06 3.58
N GLU A 154 -16.31 -15.12 3.38
CA GLU A 154 -17.17 -15.70 4.42
C GLU A 154 -16.37 -16.29 5.59
N ALA A 155 -15.16 -16.79 5.30
CA ALA A 155 -14.25 -17.37 6.28
C ALA A 155 -13.25 -16.36 6.85
N ALA A 156 -13.12 -15.17 6.24
CA ALA A 156 -12.13 -14.19 6.64
C ALA A 156 -12.43 -13.59 8.03
N PRO A 157 -11.46 -13.58 8.96
CA PRO A 157 -11.57 -12.88 10.23
C PRO A 157 -11.92 -11.40 10.03
N ARG A 158 -12.92 -10.93 10.78
CA ARG A 158 -13.45 -9.57 10.61
C ARG A 158 -12.47 -8.51 11.12
N LEU A 159 -12.32 -7.45 10.34
CA LEU A 159 -11.61 -6.22 10.73
C LEU A 159 -12.64 -5.15 11.10
N ASP A 160 -12.36 -4.30 12.09
CA ASP A 160 -13.14 -3.08 12.27
C ASP A 160 -12.64 -2.03 11.27
N TYR A 161 -12.99 -2.22 9.99
CA TYR A 161 -12.42 -1.47 8.88
C TYR A 161 -12.90 -0.01 8.93
N ARG A 162 -14.16 0.20 9.30
CA ARG A 162 -14.71 1.54 9.52
C ARG A 162 -13.95 2.29 10.61
N ALA A 163 -13.77 1.70 11.80
CA ALA A 163 -13.02 2.38 12.87
C ALA A 163 -11.55 2.63 12.49
N LEU A 164 -10.94 1.73 11.71
CA LEU A 164 -9.59 1.91 11.19
C LEU A 164 -9.51 3.13 10.26
N ARG A 165 -10.43 3.25 9.29
CA ARG A 165 -10.47 4.38 8.34
C ARG A 165 -10.86 5.70 9.02
N ASP A 166 -11.81 5.70 9.94
CA ASP A 166 -12.18 6.88 10.72
C ASP A 166 -11.00 7.39 11.57
N GLU A 167 -10.20 6.48 12.13
CA GLU A 167 -8.97 6.85 12.84
C GLU A 167 -7.90 7.40 11.90
N GLU A 168 -7.67 6.75 10.76
CA GLU A 168 -6.75 7.25 9.73
C GLU A 168 -7.13 8.66 9.31
N GLU A 169 -8.40 8.89 8.94
CA GLU A 169 -8.89 10.19 8.51
C GLU A 169 -8.65 11.27 9.57
N ARG A 170 -8.98 11.00 10.85
CA ARG A 170 -8.72 11.95 11.95
C ARG A 170 -7.23 12.27 12.09
N LEU A 171 -6.35 11.28 11.94
CA LEU A 171 -4.90 11.47 12.02
C LEU A 171 -4.37 12.28 10.85
N LEU A 172 -4.87 12.02 9.64
CA LEU A 172 -4.50 12.76 8.42
C LEU A 172 -5.01 14.21 8.50
N ARG A 173 -6.27 14.44 8.85
CA ARG A 173 -6.83 15.79 9.07
C ARG A 173 -6.03 16.60 10.08
N ARG A 174 -5.68 15.99 11.22
CA ARG A 174 -4.88 16.66 12.26
C ARG A 174 -3.48 17.05 11.79
N ARG A 175 -2.89 16.31 10.86
CA ARG A 175 -1.51 16.53 10.42
C ARG A 175 -1.38 17.37 9.16
N TYR A 176 -2.24 17.11 8.17
CA TYR A 176 -2.13 17.66 6.83
C TYR A 176 -3.22 18.72 6.52
N GLY A 177 -4.19 18.92 7.43
CA GLY A 177 -5.25 19.91 7.26
C GLY A 177 -6.03 19.69 5.97
N ASP A 178 -6.07 20.71 5.11
CA ASP A 178 -6.77 20.69 3.83
C ASP A 178 -6.22 19.63 2.86
N ARG A 179 -5.00 19.13 3.10
CA ARG A 179 -4.35 18.10 2.26
C ARG A 179 -4.52 16.68 2.80
N ALA A 180 -5.40 16.45 3.77
CA ALA A 180 -5.58 15.14 4.39
C ALA A 180 -6.03 14.04 3.43
N TRP A 181 -6.72 14.40 2.35
CA TRP A 181 -7.21 13.49 1.31
C TRP A 181 -6.26 13.38 0.11
N ALA A 182 -5.14 14.10 0.13
CA ALA A 182 -4.16 14.00 -0.94
C ALA A 182 -3.54 12.61 -0.92
N THR A 183 -3.57 11.93 -2.07
CA THR A 183 -2.89 10.66 -2.26
C THR A 183 -1.82 10.78 -3.33
N LEU A 184 -0.93 9.80 -3.37
CA LEU A 184 0.11 9.65 -4.37
C LEU A 184 0.46 8.18 -4.51
N LEU A 185 1.09 7.81 -5.61
CA LEU A 185 1.55 6.46 -5.83
C LEU A 185 2.85 6.21 -5.06
N ILE A 186 3.08 4.95 -4.68
CA ILE A 186 4.36 4.49 -4.11
C ILE A 186 5.58 4.98 -4.92
N PRO A 187 5.64 4.85 -6.27
CA PRO A 187 6.75 5.39 -7.06
C PRO A 187 6.91 6.92 -6.96
N GLN A 188 5.83 7.71 -6.85
CA GLN A 188 5.92 9.17 -6.61
C GLN A 188 6.56 9.48 -5.23
N ALA A 189 6.29 8.66 -4.22
CA ALA A 189 6.90 8.83 -2.90
C ALA A 189 8.39 8.46 -2.89
N LEU A 190 8.82 7.55 -3.76
CA LEU A 190 10.15 6.93 -3.75
C LEU A 190 11.13 7.48 -4.80
N GLU A 191 10.66 8.26 -5.78
CA GLU A 191 11.56 8.89 -6.78
C GLU A 191 12.31 10.12 -6.25
N THR A 192 11.89 10.66 -5.09
CA THR A 192 12.45 11.88 -4.46
C THR A 192 13.73 11.63 -3.65
#